data_AF-A0A8S3RDP0-F1
#
_entry.id   AF-A0A8S3RDP0-F1
#
_cell.length_a   1.000
_cell.length_b   1.000
_cell.length_c   1.000
_cell.angle_alpha   90.00
_cell.angle_beta   90.00
_cell.angle_gamma   90.00
#
_symmetry.space_group_name_H-M   'P 1'
#
loop_
_entity.id
_entity.type
_entity.pdbx_description
1 polymer ?
#
loop_
_entity_poly.entity_id
_entity_poly.type
_entity_poly.pdbx_seq_one_letter_code
_entity_poly.pdbx_strand_id
1 'polypeptide(L)'
;MLYETFQTEMRTVFDTQTFQMTVENQSNQALTTRRLQCQRKSLDFIYEKYVGRFPNQNLKDDMKSKMSEDQTIWLRRPLTREMALYAALDVETLLPIRVSMSKYLTNMDDGKRIAFLKTYNELCAESIYTPLPFANAEINIRKKLREFEEAKSLQILGIVLNKKEKKLIRSF
;
A
#
# COMPACT_ATOMS: atom_id res chain seq x y z
N MET A 1 -0.54 7.57 -14.34
CA MET A 1 -1.57 6.89 -15.16
C MET A 1 -2.93 7.58 -15.09
N LEU A 2 -3.73 7.52 -13.99
CA LEU A 2 -5.06 8.19 -13.97
C LEU A 2 -4.99 9.72 -14.13
N TYR A 3 -4.12 10.39 -13.38
CA TYR A 3 -3.93 11.83 -13.52
C TYR A 3 -3.34 12.20 -14.89
N GLU A 4 -2.31 11.49 -15.34
CA GLU A 4 -1.65 11.77 -16.63
C GLU A 4 -2.60 11.61 -17.82
N THR A 5 -3.43 10.56 -17.82
CA THR A 5 -4.33 10.25 -18.94
C THR A 5 -5.66 11.01 -18.87
N PHE A 6 -6.22 11.19 -17.66
CA PHE A 6 -7.58 11.70 -17.48
C PHE A 6 -7.68 12.93 -16.57
N GLN A 7 -6.55 13.49 -16.12
CA GLN A 7 -6.50 14.63 -15.19
C GLN A 7 -7.36 14.42 -13.93
N THR A 8 -7.51 13.16 -13.51
CA THR A 8 -8.35 12.78 -12.38
C THR A 8 -7.52 12.64 -11.11
N GLU A 9 -7.85 13.44 -10.11
CA GLU A 9 -7.30 13.31 -8.76
C GLU A 9 -8.06 12.26 -7.96
N MET A 10 -7.33 11.38 -7.28
CA MET A 10 -7.95 10.43 -6.35
C MET A 10 -8.03 11.05 -4.95
N ARG A 11 -9.24 11.15 -4.42
CA ARG A 11 -9.54 11.64 -3.07
C ARG A 11 -10.23 10.54 -2.28
N THR A 12 -10.05 10.55 -0.95
CA THR A 12 -10.69 9.57 -0.03
C THR A 12 -10.48 8.11 -0.45
N VAL A 13 -9.24 7.76 -0.81
CA VAL A 13 -8.89 6.44 -1.30
C VAL A 13 -8.69 5.48 -0.14
N PHE A 14 -9.24 4.26 -0.28
CA PHE A 14 -8.89 3.14 0.57
C PHE A 14 -7.92 2.21 -0.15
N ASP A 15 -6.62 2.37 0.10
CA ASP A 15 -5.57 1.52 -0.45
C ASP A 15 -5.35 0.29 0.45
N THR A 16 -5.64 -0.90 -0.07
CA THR A 16 -5.51 -2.18 0.65
C THR A 16 -4.06 -2.58 0.91
N GLN A 17 -3.12 -2.23 0.02
CA GLN A 17 -1.70 -2.51 0.22
C GLN A 17 -1.15 -1.62 1.34
N THR A 18 -1.47 -0.34 1.30
CA THR A 18 -1.09 0.60 2.36
C THR A 18 -1.68 0.18 3.72
N PHE A 19 -2.92 -0.31 3.74
CA PHE A 19 -3.54 -0.84 4.95
C PHE A 19 -2.75 -2.01 5.51
N GLN A 20 -2.47 -3.00 4.67
CA GLN A 20 -1.71 -4.20 5.05
C GLN A 20 -0.31 -3.85 5.58
N MET A 21 0.35 -2.87 4.95
CA MET A 21 1.65 -2.35 5.42
C MET A 21 1.54 -1.69 6.80
N THR A 22 0.49 -0.90 7.04
CA THR A 22 0.27 -0.24 8.33
C THR A 22 0.08 -1.28 9.44
N VAL A 23 -0.65 -2.37 9.18
CA VAL A 23 -0.80 -3.50 10.11
C VAL A 23 0.54 -4.17 10.43
N GLU A 24 1.37 -4.42 9.41
CA GLU A 24 2.71 -5.02 9.58
C GLU A 24 3.65 -4.12 10.39
N ASN A 25 3.57 -2.80 10.17
CA ASN A 25 4.37 -1.82 10.90
C ASN A 25 3.99 -1.77 12.39
N GLN A 26 2.70 -1.83 12.72
CA GLN A 26 2.25 -1.81 14.11
C GLN A 26 2.54 -3.11 14.87
N SER A 27 2.43 -4.25 14.18
CA SER A 27 2.63 -5.56 14.80
C SER A 27 4.11 -5.81 15.12
N ASN A 28 5.01 -5.28 14.29
CA ASN A 28 6.44 -5.36 14.52
C ASN A 28 6.93 -4.21 15.40
N GLN A 29 6.64 -4.27 16.71
CA GLN A 29 7.19 -3.32 17.70
C GLN A 29 8.73 -3.25 17.69
N ALA A 30 9.42 -4.24 17.10
CA ALA A 30 10.87 -4.28 16.93
C ALA A 30 11.39 -3.76 15.57
N LEU A 31 10.53 -3.41 14.61
CA LEU A 31 10.92 -2.88 13.29
C LEU A 31 10.61 -1.39 13.13
N THR A 32 10.66 -0.63 14.22
CA THR A 32 10.70 0.85 14.18
C THR A 32 11.88 1.42 13.38
N THR A 33 12.78 0.61 12.82
CA THR A 33 14.05 1.07 12.24
C THR A 33 14.43 0.48 10.88
N ARG A 34 13.68 -0.46 10.31
CA ARG A 34 14.35 -1.36 9.33
C ARG A 34 13.98 -1.27 7.86
N ARG A 35 12.81 -0.78 7.45
CA ARG A 35 12.49 -0.52 6.03
C ARG A 35 11.02 -0.12 5.91
N LEU A 36 10.74 1.16 5.71
CA LEU A 36 9.57 1.58 4.90
C LEU A 36 9.78 1.23 3.41
N GLN A 37 10.59 0.22 3.10
CA GLN A 37 10.67 -0.45 1.81
C GLN A 37 10.02 -1.82 1.98
N CYS A 38 8.69 -1.85 2.00
CA CYS A 38 7.95 -3.11 1.96
C CYS A 38 7.87 -3.59 0.51
N GLN A 39 8.10 -4.89 0.32
CA GLN A 39 7.72 -5.55 -0.92
C GLN A 39 6.22 -5.33 -1.15
N ARG A 40 5.85 -4.75 -2.30
CA ARG A 40 4.46 -4.69 -2.73
C ARG A 40 3.87 -6.09 -2.63
N LYS A 41 2.75 -6.22 -1.91
CA LYS A 41 2.03 -7.48 -1.78
C LYS A 41 1.06 -7.60 -2.94
N SER A 42 0.99 -8.79 -3.54
CA SER A 42 0.00 -9.05 -4.58
C SER A 42 -1.41 -8.98 -4.00
N LEU A 43 -2.38 -8.67 -4.85
CA LEU A 43 -3.79 -8.73 -4.47
C LEU A 43 -4.18 -10.14 -3.99
N ASP A 44 -3.63 -11.17 -4.62
CA ASP A 44 -3.84 -12.58 -4.25
C ASP A 44 -3.41 -12.82 -2.79
N PHE A 45 -2.21 -12.36 -2.40
CA PHE A 45 -1.73 -12.47 -1.01
C PHE A 45 -2.63 -11.73 -0.02
N ILE A 46 -3.08 -10.51 -0.36
CA ILE A 46 -3.95 -9.73 0.52
C ILE A 46 -5.31 -10.42 0.68
N TYR A 47 -5.90 -10.88 -0.42
CA TYR A 47 -7.16 -11.61 -0.38
C TYR A 47 -7.04 -12.85 0.50
N GLU A 48 -5.97 -13.63 0.32
CA GLU A 48 -5.80 -14.85 1.09
C GLU A 48 -5.68 -14.58 2.59
N LYS A 49 -4.95 -13.53 2.94
CA LYS A 49 -4.76 -13.10 4.33
C LYS A 49 -6.06 -12.67 5.02
N TYR A 50 -6.94 -11.97 4.31
CA TYR A 50 -8.12 -11.33 4.93
C TYR A 50 -9.44 -12.07 4.67
N VAL A 51 -9.48 -12.97 3.69
CA VAL A 51 -10.71 -13.62 3.23
C VAL A 51 -10.57 -15.14 3.19
N GLY A 52 -9.43 -15.69 2.76
CA GLY A 52 -9.20 -17.14 2.75
C GLY A 52 -8.53 -17.65 1.47
N ARG A 53 -9.25 -18.33 0.58
CA ARG A 53 -8.70 -18.81 -0.69
C ARG A 53 -9.16 -17.94 -1.85
N PHE A 54 -8.25 -17.50 -2.72
CA PHE A 54 -8.60 -16.69 -3.88
C PHE A 54 -9.53 -17.46 -4.85
N PRO A 55 -10.65 -16.86 -5.31
CA PRO A 55 -11.56 -17.50 -6.24
C PRO A 55 -10.95 -17.58 -7.64
N ASN A 56 -11.20 -18.68 -8.36
CA ASN A 56 -10.83 -18.82 -9.78
C ASN A 56 -9.33 -18.62 -10.09
N GLN A 57 -8.43 -19.11 -9.23
CA GLN A 57 -6.98 -18.97 -9.40
C GLN A 57 -6.47 -19.41 -10.78
N ASN A 58 -7.01 -20.51 -11.34
CA ASN A 58 -6.60 -21.01 -12.66
C ASN A 58 -6.81 -19.96 -13.77
N LEU A 59 -7.96 -19.27 -13.78
CA LEU A 59 -8.22 -18.20 -14.76
C LEU A 59 -7.21 -17.05 -14.63
N LYS A 60 -6.81 -16.72 -13.38
CA LYS A 60 -5.79 -15.69 -13.15
C LYS A 60 -4.43 -16.12 -13.68
N ASP A 61 -4.02 -17.35 -13.43
CA ASP A 61 -2.71 -17.85 -13.82
C ASP A 61 -2.60 -17.99 -15.35
N ASP A 62 -3.66 -18.49 -16.01
CA ASP A 62 -3.75 -18.55 -17.47
C ASP A 62 -3.63 -17.16 -18.10
N MET A 63 -4.34 -16.17 -17.55
CA MET A 63 -4.28 -14.79 -18.06
C MET A 63 -2.94 -14.12 -17.78
N LYS A 64 -2.29 -14.41 -16.64
CA LYS A 64 -0.92 -13.94 -16.36
C LYS A 64 0.08 -14.51 -17.37
N SER A 65 -0.04 -15.79 -17.73
CA SER A 65 0.78 -16.41 -18.77
C SER A 65 0.56 -15.71 -20.12
N LYS A 66 -0.68 -15.51 -20.56
CA LYS A 66 -1.00 -14.78 -21.81
C LYS A 66 -0.46 -13.34 -21.81
N MET A 67 -0.57 -12.62 -20.69
CA MET A 67 -0.01 -11.27 -20.54
C MET A 67 1.52 -11.27 -20.59
N SER A 68 2.18 -12.30 -20.07
CA SER A 68 3.64 -12.39 -20.10
C SER A 68 4.17 -12.59 -21.53
N GLU A 69 3.42 -13.32 -22.35
CA GLU A 69 3.73 -13.58 -23.77
C GLU A 69 3.41 -12.37 -24.66
N ASP A 70 2.33 -11.65 -24.36
CA ASP A 70 1.91 -10.47 -25.12
C ASP A 70 1.55 -9.28 -24.21
N GLN A 71 2.46 -8.31 -24.13
CA GLN A 71 2.27 -7.07 -23.37
C GLN A 71 1.22 -6.13 -23.98
N THR A 72 0.81 -6.35 -25.24
CA THR A 72 -0.20 -5.54 -25.93
C THR A 72 -1.62 -6.09 -25.77
N ILE A 73 -1.81 -7.20 -25.05
CA ILE A 73 -3.08 -7.91 -24.95
C ILE A 73 -4.25 -7.00 -24.56
N TRP A 74 -4.06 -6.07 -23.62
CA TRP A 74 -5.09 -5.13 -23.15
C TRP A 74 -5.46 -4.03 -24.16
N LEU A 75 -4.67 -3.85 -25.22
CA LEU A 75 -4.96 -2.91 -26.30
C LEU A 75 -5.87 -3.52 -27.38
N ARG A 76 -5.97 -4.85 -27.45
CA ARG A 76 -6.76 -5.56 -28.46
C ARG A 76 -8.25 -5.30 -28.28
N ARG A 77 -8.98 -5.25 -29.40
CA ARG A 77 -10.45 -5.11 -29.42
C ARG A 77 -11.07 -6.08 -30.44
N PRO A 78 -12.23 -6.69 -30.13
CA PRO A 78 -12.93 -6.64 -28.83
C PRO A 78 -12.13 -7.38 -27.73
N LEU A 79 -12.42 -7.07 -26.46
CA LEU A 79 -11.86 -7.83 -25.35
C LEU A 79 -12.46 -9.24 -25.33
N THR A 80 -11.63 -10.26 -25.07
CA THR A 80 -12.15 -11.63 -24.90
C THR A 80 -12.92 -11.75 -23.57
N ARG A 81 -13.78 -12.76 -23.47
CA ARG A 81 -14.52 -13.06 -22.23
C ARG A 81 -13.58 -13.28 -21.04
N GLU A 82 -12.47 -13.97 -21.26
CA GLU A 82 -11.46 -14.24 -20.22
C GLU A 82 -10.79 -12.96 -19.72
N MET A 83 -10.44 -12.05 -20.62
CA MET A 83 -9.90 -10.73 -20.26
C MET A 83 -10.89 -9.92 -19.43
N ALA A 84 -12.17 -9.91 -19.83
CA ALA A 84 -13.22 -9.22 -19.10
C ALA A 84 -13.43 -9.82 -17.70
N LEU A 85 -13.46 -11.15 -17.58
CA LEU A 85 -13.59 -11.85 -16.30
C LEU A 85 -12.38 -11.62 -15.40
N TYR A 86 -11.17 -11.66 -15.94
CA TYR A 86 -9.94 -11.39 -15.19
C TYR A 86 -9.97 -9.97 -14.59
N ALA A 87 -10.31 -8.96 -15.40
CA ALA A 87 -10.40 -7.58 -14.94
C ALA A 87 -11.53 -7.40 -13.90
N ALA A 88 -12.66 -8.09 -14.07
CA ALA A 88 -13.77 -8.07 -13.11
C ALA A 88 -13.36 -8.69 -11.77
N LEU A 89 -12.63 -9.82 -11.78
CA LEU A 89 -12.17 -10.49 -10.56
C LEU A 89 -11.25 -9.61 -9.72
N ASP A 90 -10.35 -8.83 -10.34
CA ASP A 90 -9.48 -7.90 -9.61
C ASP A 90 -10.27 -6.84 -8.82
N VAL A 91 -11.47 -6.47 -9.27
CA VAL A 91 -12.34 -5.51 -8.56
C VAL A 91 -13.26 -6.22 -7.57
N GLU A 92 -13.89 -7.32 -7.98
CA GLU A 92 -14.82 -8.08 -7.15
C GLU A 92 -14.15 -8.56 -5.86
N THR A 93 -12.89 -8.97 -5.95
CA THR A 93 -12.10 -9.44 -4.81
C THR A 93 -11.77 -8.36 -3.79
N LEU A 94 -11.81 -7.07 -4.16
CA LEU A 94 -11.57 -5.97 -3.21
C LEU A 94 -12.72 -5.78 -2.22
N LEU A 95 -13.96 -6.16 -2.58
CA LEU A 95 -15.12 -6.00 -1.71
C LEU A 95 -15.02 -6.79 -0.40
N PRO A 96 -14.81 -8.12 -0.41
CA PRO A 96 -14.66 -8.88 0.83
C PRO A 96 -13.40 -8.47 1.61
N ILE A 97 -12.30 -8.11 0.92
CA ILE A 97 -11.10 -7.55 1.58
C ILE A 97 -11.46 -6.31 2.39
N ARG A 98 -12.16 -5.35 1.77
CA ARG A 98 -12.58 -4.10 2.42
C ARG A 98 -13.45 -4.38 3.64
N VAL A 99 -14.40 -5.33 3.53
CA VAL A 99 -15.26 -5.72 4.66
C VAL A 99 -14.42 -6.27 5.82
N SER A 100 -13.50 -7.19 5.54
CA SER A 100 -12.61 -7.77 6.56
C SER A 100 -11.70 -6.72 7.22
N MET A 101 -11.08 -5.83 6.42
CA MET A 101 -10.25 -4.74 6.94
C MET A 101 -11.06 -3.72 7.74
N SER A 102 -12.30 -3.44 7.35
CA SER A 102 -13.19 -2.56 8.12
C SER A 102 -13.53 -3.18 9.47
N LYS A 103 -13.82 -4.49 9.52
CA LYS A 103 -14.02 -5.21 10.80
C LYS A 103 -12.78 -5.18 11.69
N TYR A 104 -11.59 -5.28 11.09
CA TYR A 104 -10.33 -5.15 11.83
C TYR A 104 -10.23 -3.78 12.50
N LEU A 105 -10.57 -2.70 11.80
CA LEU A 105 -10.59 -1.35 12.37
C LEU A 105 -11.64 -1.18 13.47
N THR A 106 -12.85 -1.70 13.28
CA THR A 106 -13.93 -1.55 14.27
C THR A 106 -13.64 -2.29 15.57
N ASN A 107 -12.88 -3.39 15.50
CA ASN A 107 -12.49 -4.18 16.67
C ASN A 107 -11.21 -3.65 17.35
N MET A 108 -10.58 -2.61 16.78
CA MET A 108 -9.38 -2.00 17.35
C MET A 108 -9.77 -0.99 18.44
N ASP A 109 -9.04 -1.03 19.56
CA ASP A 109 -9.09 -0.02 20.62
C ASP A 109 -8.94 1.41 20.06
N ASP A 110 -9.69 2.36 20.60
CA ASP A 110 -9.79 3.72 20.06
C ASP A 110 -8.43 4.43 19.96
N GLY A 111 -7.57 4.30 20.97
CA GLY A 111 -6.24 4.91 20.96
C GLY A 111 -5.35 4.33 19.86
N LYS A 112 -5.38 3.00 19.70
CA LYS A 112 -4.66 2.30 18.63
C LYS A 112 -5.22 2.63 17.26
N ARG A 113 -6.55 2.75 17.14
CA ARG A 113 -7.24 3.07 15.88
C ARG A 113 -6.88 4.47 15.38
N ILE A 114 -6.82 5.46 16.27
CA ILE A 114 -6.41 6.82 15.91
C ILE A 114 -4.97 6.83 15.40
N ALA A 115 -4.05 6.18 16.12
CA ALA A 115 -2.65 6.08 15.71
C ALA A 115 -2.50 5.33 14.36
N PHE A 116 -3.24 4.24 14.18
CA PHE A 116 -3.29 3.49 12.92
C PHE A 116 -3.75 4.37 11.76
N LEU A 117 -4.89 5.04 11.92
CA LEU A 117 -5.48 5.86 10.86
C LEU A 117 -4.58 7.03 10.48
N LYS A 118 -3.87 7.63 11.44
CA LYS A 118 -2.86 8.66 11.16
C LYS A 118 -1.78 8.13 10.22
N THR A 119 -1.10 7.05 10.61
CA THR A 119 -0.03 6.45 9.79
C THR A 119 -0.55 5.96 8.44
N TYR A 120 -1.72 5.33 8.43
CA TYR A 120 -2.36 4.84 7.22
C TYR A 120 -2.64 5.96 6.21
N ASN A 121 -3.26 7.06 6.66
CA ASN A 121 -3.61 8.18 5.80
C ASN A 121 -2.37 8.87 5.22
N GLU A 122 -1.30 9.00 6.02
CA GLU A 122 -0.03 9.53 5.55
C GLU A 122 0.57 8.65 4.44
N LEU A 123 0.70 7.33 4.69
CA LEU A 123 1.25 6.40 3.70
C LEU A 123 0.39 6.32 2.44
N CYS A 124 -0.94 6.43 2.57
CA CYS A 124 -1.87 6.37 1.45
C CYS A 124 -1.75 7.63 0.59
N ALA A 125 -1.62 8.80 1.22
CA ALA A 125 -1.34 10.04 0.50
C ALA A 125 0.01 9.94 -0.23
N GLU A 126 1.05 9.40 0.40
CA GLU A 126 2.34 9.18 -0.26
C GLU A 126 2.21 8.25 -1.47
N SER A 127 1.47 7.14 -1.38
CA SER A 127 1.31 6.20 -2.50
C SER A 127 0.60 6.84 -3.69
N ILE A 128 -0.39 7.69 -3.44
CA ILE A 128 -1.19 8.38 -4.47
C ILE A 128 -0.41 9.51 -5.13
N TYR A 129 0.26 10.34 -4.34
CA TYR A 129 0.80 11.61 -4.81
C TYR A 129 2.29 11.54 -5.21
N THR A 130 3.08 10.55 -4.73
CA THR A 130 4.49 10.36 -5.17
C THR A 130 4.65 10.20 -6.69
N PRO A 131 3.78 9.50 -7.43
CA PRO A 131 3.91 9.46 -8.88
C PRO A 131 3.54 10.79 -9.57
N LEU A 132 3.02 11.79 -8.84
CA LEU A 132 2.58 13.06 -9.43
C LEU A 132 3.73 14.09 -9.45
N PRO A 133 4.09 14.64 -10.62
CA PRO A 133 5.22 15.57 -10.75
C PRO A 133 5.15 16.80 -9.84
N PHE A 134 3.94 17.33 -9.61
CA PHE A 134 3.72 18.56 -8.86
C PHE A 134 3.74 18.38 -7.34
N ALA A 135 3.40 17.18 -6.84
CA ALA A 135 3.30 16.93 -5.39
C ALA A 135 4.59 16.36 -4.79
N ASN A 136 5.55 15.99 -5.64
CA ASN A 136 6.75 15.25 -5.24
C ASN A 136 7.65 15.96 -4.22
N ALA A 137 7.85 17.26 -4.34
CA ALA A 137 8.72 17.99 -3.42
C ALA A 137 8.15 18.00 -1.99
N GLU A 138 6.87 18.34 -1.85
CA GLU A 138 6.18 18.40 -0.56
C GLU A 138 6.12 17.02 0.12
N ILE A 139 5.80 15.98 -0.64
CA ILE A 139 5.75 14.60 -0.14
C ILE A 139 7.12 14.14 0.34
N ASN A 140 8.17 14.43 -0.42
CA ASN A 140 9.53 14.06 -0.03
C ASN A 140 9.96 14.76 1.26
N ILE A 141 9.54 16.01 1.48
CA ILE A 141 9.76 16.73 2.73
C ILE A 141 9.00 16.05 3.88
N ARG A 142 7.70 15.78 3.72
CA ARG A 142 6.86 15.11 4.74
C ARG A 142 7.43 13.73 5.12
N LYS A 143 7.84 12.94 4.14
CA LYS A 143 8.49 11.65 4.35
C LYS A 143 9.78 11.77 5.15
N LYS A 144 10.64 12.74 4.81
CA LYS A 144 11.88 12.99 5.56
C LYS A 144 11.62 13.44 6.99
N LEU A 145 10.63 14.31 7.20
CA LEU A 145 10.22 14.76 8.53
C LEU A 145 9.74 13.60 9.39
N ARG A 146 8.90 12.71 8.84
CA ARG A 146 8.47 11.50 9.56
C ARG A 146 9.66 10.59 9.91
N GLU A 147 10.52 10.29 8.94
CA GLU A 147 11.73 9.47 9.20
C GLU A 147 12.61 10.10 10.30
N PHE A 148 12.65 11.44 10.39
CA PHE A 148 13.38 12.16 11.42
C PHE A 148 12.70 12.11 12.80
N GLU A 149 11.38 12.33 12.87
CA GLU A 149 10.60 12.20 14.11
C GLU A 149 10.66 10.79 14.70
N GLU A 150 10.60 9.77 13.83
CA GLU A 150 10.79 8.37 14.20
C GLU A 150 12.21 8.14 14.77
N ALA A 151 13.24 8.61 14.07
CA ALA A 151 14.63 8.48 14.52
C ALA A 151 14.87 9.19 15.87
N LYS A 152 14.28 10.37 16.08
CA LYS A 152 14.32 11.08 17.38
C LYS A 152 13.62 10.29 18.48
N SER A 153 12.45 9.73 18.21
CA SER A 153 11.69 8.93 19.18
C SER A 153 12.50 7.72 19.64
N LEU A 154 13.20 7.06 18.72
CA LEU A 154 14.10 5.95 19.02
C LEU A 154 15.30 6.37 19.86
N GLN A 155 15.88 7.54 19.56
CA GLN A 155 16.96 8.12 20.35
C GLN A 155 16.53 8.36 21.80
N ILE A 156 15.34 8.92 22.00
CA ILE A 156 14.75 9.18 23.33
C ILE A 156 14.52 7.87 24.10
N LEU A 157 14.08 6.82 23.41
CA LEU A 157 13.87 5.48 23.98
C LEU A 157 15.17 4.69 24.21
N GLY A 158 16.34 5.27 23.92
CA GLY A 158 17.64 4.60 24.10
C GLY A 158 17.91 3.46 23.10
N ILE A 159 17.16 3.39 22.00
CA ILE A 159 17.33 2.37 20.97
C ILE A 159 18.50 2.73 20.06
N VAL A 160 19.34 1.72 19.73
CA VAL A 160 20.54 1.92 18.92
C VAL A 160 20.18 2.29 17.47
N LEU A 161 20.54 3.52 17.08
CA LEU A 161 20.32 4.04 15.73
C LEU A 161 21.34 3.51 14.71
N ASN A 162 20.88 3.28 13.47
CA ASN A 162 21.71 2.93 12.33
C ASN A 162 22.43 4.16 11.71
N LYS A 163 23.31 3.92 10.73
CA LYS A 163 24.10 4.99 10.08
C LYS A 163 23.21 6.03 9.36
N LYS A 164 22.10 5.60 8.74
CA LYS A 164 21.17 6.50 8.02
C LYS A 164 20.43 7.41 9.00
N GLU A 165 19.89 6.86 10.08
CA GLU A 165 19.18 7.58 11.14
C GLU A 165 20.10 8.59 11.84
N LYS A 166 21.33 8.18 12.21
CA LYS A 166 22.33 9.09 12.76
C LYS A 166 22.66 10.25 11.81
N LYS A 167 22.75 9.98 10.51
CA LYS A 167 22.98 11.01 9.49
C LYS A 167 21.76 11.93 9.35
N LEU A 168 20.55 11.38 9.38
CA LEU A 168 19.31 12.12 9.26
C LEU A 168 19.13 13.10 10.43
N ILE A 169 19.36 12.65 11.66
CA ILE A 169 19.27 13.51 12.85
C ILE A 169 20.28 14.67 12.79
N ARG A 170 21.48 14.44 12.24
CA ARG A 170 22.51 15.49 12.08
C ARG A 170 22.24 16.47 10.94
N SER A 171 21.32 16.15 10.04
CA SER A 171 21.02 16.95 8.85
C SER A 171 19.88 17.95 9.03
N PHE A 172 19.23 17.92 10.19
CA PHE A 172 18.22 18.86 10.67
C PHE A 172 18.78 19.61 11.88
#